data_AF-A0A847NSI8-F1
#
_entry.id   AF-A0A847NSI8-F1
#
_cell.length_a   1.000
_cell.length_b   1.000
_cell.length_c   1.000
_cell.angle_alpha   90.00
_cell.angle_beta   90.00
_cell.angle_gamma   90.00
#
_symmetry.space_group_name_H-M   'P 1'
#
loop_
_entity.id
_entity.type
_entity.pdbx_description
1 polymer ?
#
loop_
_entity_poly.entity_id
_entity_poly.type
_entity_poly.pdbx_seq_one_letter_code
_entity_poly.pdbx_strand_id
1 'polypeptide(L)'
;MLYGEIQEYLKTFIECDALNEKFDYSINKESSPDIYLKELKKFNNTYNSFFMNKGRLVFMINNYEIILREEDLNQILKLFLFYKKSNSDNCYLIAEFLLSYFNTINSKEYKRNVSNYKEVKDIFKKIILNNKEDKDILSTFKQMSFELYNKIIDYGSHKDNFFLGDVLDRACINFNKDKSLKRKIIKKLLENNVYPSRVILYDENIKANFKYYKKYLLDYENYSIYSRFPDEMLYILDKNQLLKNSIIKLIINNIVDRTNMLQDKCDDEHENFIQIISEIDYLKTFLNNALNRLTMLSCCHKKKMHECLINLLYMKRILVSDEDRVNSQMQEFKYEQVIPNDKIDEFVSAVNDNIAVLYSSSVCNFEKELEQSLNIYAKYPMSYIFSSYNIDSASQTYLKSEDGFVDSVFMNYYDEKGKIFTNKNTNLQNILTKGYYIQLIKYLKHQFISYQQYIISFFDLKEGKRSLINKLINQGNFKLYNDYVILALTVAQIENSIIDLLKIKGKNITTNGFNNLNELAKEYLNDDFHFNGLMYINYILYEKHGLNIRNNIAHGNYFGKNIEVQMLTTICAIMFINELLRKETLENDKNKK
;
A
#
# COMPACT_ATOMS: atom_id res chain seq x y z
N MET A 1 9.20 -8.40 21.41
CA MET A 1 9.32 -9.67 20.65
C MET A 1 8.93 -10.90 21.47
N LEU A 2 9.01 -10.82 22.79
CA LEU A 2 8.27 -11.70 23.69
C LEU A 2 6.81 -11.24 23.73
N TYR A 3 5.95 -11.76 22.86
CA TYR A 3 4.50 -11.50 22.95
C TYR A 3 3.77 -12.79 23.33
N GLY A 4 2.86 -12.68 24.30
CA GLY A 4 1.94 -13.75 24.70
C GLY A 4 2.62 -15.07 25.11
N GLU A 5 2.13 -16.17 24.54
CA GLU A 5 2.43 -17.55 24.98
C GLU A 5 3.90 -17.99 24.83
N ILE A 6 4.68 -17.39 23.91
CA ILE A 6 6.13 -17.66 23.84
C ILE A 6 6.82 -17.08 25.07
N GLN A 7 6.42 -15.89 25.52
CA GLN A 7 6.98 -15.32 26.74
C GLN A 7 6.61 -16.18 27.95
N GLU A 8 5.38 -16.68 28.02
CA GLU A 8 4.95 -17.60 29.08
C GLU A 8 5.78 -18.89 29.09
N TYR A 9 6.07 -19.47 27.93
CA TYR A 9 6.95 -20.64 27.85
C TYR A 9 8.39 -20.30 28.22
N LEU A 10 8.94 -19.24 27.64
CA LEU A 10 10.30 -18.83 27.93
C LEU A 10 10.48 -18.55 29.42
N LYS A 11 9.48 -17.95 30.10
CA LYS A 11 9.45 -17.79 31.56
C LYS A 11 9.61 -19.08 32.35
N THR A 12 9.32 -20.25 31.77
CA THR A 12 9.49 -21.54 32.47
C THR A 12 10.96 -21.96 32.62
N PHE A 13 11.88 -21.38 31.86
CA PHE A 13 13.31 -21.71 31.95
C PHE A 13 14.27 -20.51 31.80
N ILE A 14 13.80 -19.34 31.37
CA ILE A 14 14.59 -18.09 31.33
C ILE A 14 13.85 -16.92 31.99
N GLU A 15 14.60 -15.99 32.56
CA GLU A 15 14.09 -14.72 33.05
C GLU A 15 13.67 -13.83 31.86
N CYS A 16 12.41 -13.42 31.84
CA CYS A 16 11.79 -12.66 30.75
C CYS A 16 11.23 -11.30 31.20
N ASP A 17 11.33 -10.96 32.49
CA ASP A 17 10.95 -9.64 32.95
C ASP A 17 11.84 -8.58 32.30
N ALA A 18 11.26 -7.39 32.10
CA ALA A 18 11.92 -6.27 31.44
C ALA A 18 11.94 -5.04 32.35
N LEU A 19 13.05 -4.31 32.36
CA LEU A 19 13.18 -3.02 33.03
C LEU A 19 13.54 -1.95 32.02
N ASN A 20 12.75 -0.87 31.97
CA ASN A 20 12.99 0.25 31.08
C ASN A 20 14.01 1.23 31.69
N GLU A 21 15.25 0.76 31.85
CA GLU A 21 16.38 1.52 32.39
C GLU A 21 17.61 1.32 31.50
N LYS A 22 18.55 2.28 31.51
CA LYS A 22 19.85 2.12 30.86
C LYS A 22 20.73 1.12 31.64
N PHE A 23 21.58 0.40 30.91
CA PHE A 23 22.59 -0.48 31.51
C PHE A 23 23.46 0.27 32.52
N ASP A 24 23.83 -0.43 33.60
CA ASP A 24 24.82 0.04 34.54
C ASP A 24 26.20 -0.51 34.16
N TYR A 25 27.03 0.36 33.55
CA TYR A 25 28.35 -0.03 33.06
C TYR A 25 29.40 -0.21 34.17
N SER A 26 29.08 0.16 35.42
CA SER A 26 30.00 0.04 36.58
C SER A 26 30.14 -1.39 37.09
N ILE A 27 29.31 -2.31 36.60
CA ILE A 27 29.24 -3.71 37.05
C ILE A 27 30.55 -4.45 36.74
N ASN A 28 31.00 -5.22 37.73
CA ASN A 28 32.24 -5.99 37.70
C ASN A 28 31.98 -7.48 38.05
N LYS A 29 33.04 -8.30 37.98
CA LYS A 29 32.94 -9.76 38.21
C LYS A 29 32.56 -10.14 39.65
N GLU A 30 32.70 -9.22 40.60
CA GLU A 30 32.39 -9.41 42.02
C GLU A 30 30.99 -8.93 42.39
N SER A 31 30.26 -8.33 41.44
CA SER A 31 28.90 -7.84 41.65
C SER A 31 27.94 -8.99 41.97
N SER A 32 26.95 -8.74 42.83
CA SER A 32 26.03 -9.77 43.29
C SER A 32 25.13 -10.31 42.17
N PRO A 33 24.63 -11.56 42.27
CA PRO A 33 23.69 -12.12 41.31
C PRO A 33 22.43 -11.26 41.07
N ASP A 34 21.94 -10.56 42.09
CA ASP A 34 20.77 -9.67 41.97
C ASP A 34 21.03 -8.48 41.05
N ILE A 35 22.26 -7.96 41.03
CA ILE A 35 22.66 -6.88 40.13
C ILE A 35 22.67 -7.40 38.69
N TYR A 36 23.22 -8.59 38.45
CA TYR A 36 23.19 -9.25 37.14
C TYR A 36 21.76 -9.59 36.68
N LEU A 37 20.86 -9.91 37.61
CA LEU A 37 19.44 -10.12 37.31
C LEU A 37 18.78 -8.82 36.86
N LYS A 38 19.03 -7.71 37.57
CA LYS A 38 18.51 -6.39 37.18
C LYS A 38 18.97 -6.00 35.77
N GLU A 39 20.24 -6.20 35.46
CA GLU A 39 20.78 -5.93 34.12
C GLU A 39 20.24 -6.85 33.03
N LEU A 40 19.99 -8.13 33.34
CA LEU A 40 19.33 -9.04 32.42
C LEU A 40 17.93 -8.52 32.04
N LYS A 41 17.18 -7.98 33.01
CA LYS A 41 15.87 -7.37 32.74
C LYS A 41 16.00 -6.12 31.83
N LYS A 42 17.08 -5.34 31.96
CA LYS A 42 17.36 -4.22 31.02
C LYS A 42 17.73 -4.71 29.62
N PHE A 43 18.49 -5.81 29.52
CA PHE A 43 18.74 -6.49 28.25
C PHE A 43 17.45 -6.99 27.61
N ASN A 44 16.54 -7.61 28.37
CA ASN A 44 15.26 -8.08 27.85
C ASN A 44 14.40 -6.94 27.28
N ASN A 45 14.40 -5.77 27.92
CA ASN A 45 13.76 -4.56 27.37
C ASN A 45 14.37 -4.14 26.03
N THR A 46 15.70 -4.18 25.95
CA THR A 46 16.45 -3.88 24.72
C THR A 46 16.10 -4.88 23.62
N TYR A 47 16.17 -6.18 23.90
CA TYR A 47 15.80 -7.25 22.97
C TYR A 47 14.36 -7.10 22.45
N ASN A 48 13.43 -6.73 23.32
CA ASN A 48 12.02 -6.54 22.97
C ASN A 48 11.76 -5.36 22.04
N SER A 49 12.69 -4.41 21.96
CA SER A 49 12.59 -3.21 21.11
C SER A 49 12.95 -3.48 19.63
N PHE A 50 13.35 -4.71 19.29
CA PHE A 50 13.79 -5.09 17.95
C PHE A 50 12.95 -6.21 17.34
N PHE A 51 12.88 -6.24 16.00
CA PHE A 51 12.35 -7.37 15.24
C PHE A 51 13.19 -7.64 13.98
N MET A 52 12.97 -8.78 13.34
CA MET A 52 13.64 -9.12 12.09
C MET A 52 12.84 -8.62 10.89
N ASN A 53 13.48 -7.83 10.03
CA ASN A 53 12.91 -7.37 8.78
C ASN A 53 13.89 -7.67 7.65
N LYS A 54 13.45 -8.38 6.59
CA LYS A 54 14.26 -8.65 5.39
C LYS A 54 15.71 -9.10 5.70
N GLY A 55 15.87 -10.02 6.65
CA GLY A 55 17.19 -10.58 6.96
C GLY A 55 18.04 -9.82 7.99
N ARG A 56 17.51 -8.80 8.66
CA ARG A 56 18.26 -7.94 9.62
C ARG A 56 17.42 -7.51 10.82
N LEU A 57 18.09 -7.18 11.92
CA LEU A 57 17.47 -6.58 13.10
C LEU A 57 17.21 -5.09 12.87
N VAL A 58 15.98 -4.64 13.13
CA VAL A 58 15.60 -3.22 13.09
C VAL A 58 14.75 -2.86 14.31
N PHE A 59 14.73 -1.57 14.65
CA PHE A 59 13.90 -1.03 15.73
C PHE A 59 12.40 -1.15 15.39
N MET A 60 11.60 -1.60 16.35
CA MET A 60 10.17 -1.87 16.16
C MET A 60 9.36 -0.61 15.83
N ILE A 61 9.73 0.55 16.37
CA ILE A 61 8.94 1.78 16.27
C ILE A 61 9.13 2.47 14.91
N ASN A 62 10.36 2.48 14.38
CA ASN A 62 10.73 3.31 13.23
C ASN A 62 11.46 2.54 12.12
N ASN A 63 11.65 1.22 12.26
CA ASN A 63 12.39 0.37 11.32
C ASN A 63 13.85 0.81 11.08
N TYR A 64 14.46 1.56 12.01
CA TYR A 64 15.85 1.97 11.88
C TYR A 64 16.80 0.81 12.17
N GLU A 65 17.98 0.86 11.54
CA GLU A 65 19.05 -0.12 11.74
C GLU A 65 19.56 -0.06 13.19
N ILE A 66 19.82 -1.24 13.77
CA ILE A 66 20.40 -1.32 15.12
C ILE A 66 21.88 -0.93 15.10
N ILE A 67 22.28 -0.02 15.99
CA ILE A 67 23.68 0.35 16.21
C ILE A 67 23.96 0.27 17.72
N LEU A 68 24.67 -0.77 18.15
CA LEU A 68 25.10 -0.92 19.55
C LEU A 68 26.39 -0.14 19.78
N ARG A 69 26.44 0.63 20.87
CA ARG A 69 27.66 1.30 21.32
C ARG A 69 28.64 0.29 21.93
N GLU A 70 29.91 0.68 22.01
CA GLU A 70 30.98 -0.15 22.59
C GLU A 70 30.65 -0.54 24.05
N GLU A 71 30.11 0.37 24.85
CA GLU A 71 29.74 0.10 26.24
C GLU A 71 28.58 -0.89 26.34
N ASP A 72 27.56 -0.74 25.49
CA ASP A 72 26.40 -1.64 25.44
C ASP A 72 26.83 -3.06 25.05
N LEU A 73 27.70 -3.18 24.04
CA LEU A 73 28.19 -4.49 23.61
C LEU A 73 29.08 -5.17 24.66
N ASN A 74 29.94 -4.41 25.34
CA ASN A 74 30.73 -4.90 26.47
C ASN A 74 29.83 -5.39 27.61
N GLN A 75 28.77 -4.66 27.93
CA GLN A 75 27.83 -5.05 28.98
C GLN A 75 27.09 -6.34 28.61
N ILE A 76 26.57 -6.44 27.38
CA ILE A 76 25.88 -7.66 26.92
C ILE A 76 26.82 -8.87 26.95
N LEU A 77 28.09 -8.70 26.59
CA LEU A 77 29.10 -9.75 26.70
C LEU A 77 29.37 -10.16 28.15
N LYS A 78 29.45 -9.20 29.08
CA LYS A 78 29.60 -9.50 30.52
C LYS A 78 28.41 -10.33 31.03
N LEU A 79 27.18 -9.94 30.68
CA LEU A 79 25.97 -10.68 31.03
C LEU A 79 26.03 -12.11 30.48
N PHE A 80 26.38 -12.26 29.20
CA PHE A 80 26.55 -13.56 28.59
C PHE A 80 27.54 -14.45 29.35
N LEU A 81 28.75 -13.94 29.65
CA LEU A 81 29.80 -14.70 30.32
C LEU A 81 29.44 -15.06 31.76
N PHE A 82 28.70 -14.20 32.46
CA PHE A 82 28.17 -14.48 33.79
C PHE A 82 27.16 -15.64 33.73
N TYR A 83 26.10 -15.50 32.94
CA TYR A 83 25.04 -16.51 32.87
C TYR A 83 25.53 -17.83 32.27
N LYS A 84 26.49 -17.81 31.34
CA LYS A 84 27.15 -19.02 30.85
C LYS A 84 27.75 -19.86 31.98
N LYS A 85 28.21 -19.24 33.08
CA LYS A 85 28.79 -19.93 34.24
C LYS A 85 27.78 -20.24 35.34
N SER A 86 26.80 -19.35 35.57
CA SER A 86 25.89 -19.41 36.71
C SER A 86 24.50 -20.02 36.40
N ASN A 87 23.96 -19.80 35.21
CA ASN A 87 22.68 -20.33 34.75
C ASN A 87 22.63 -20.31 33.21
N SER A 88 22.86 -21.47 32.60
CA SER A 88 22.99 -21.61 31.15
C SER A 88 21.71 -21.27 30.39
N ASP A 89 20.53 -21.32 31.00
CA ASP A 89 19.31 -21.04 30.26
C ASP A 89 19.21 -19.56 29.86
N ASN A 90 19.52 -18.64 30.78
CA ASN A 90 19.46 -17.19 30.52
C ASN A 90 20.46 -16.72 29.45
N CYS A 91 21.53 -17.48 29.20
CA CYS A 91 22.50 -17.12 28.17
C CYS A 91 22.03 -17.45 26.74
N TYR A 92 21.00 -18.29 26.57
CA TYR A 92 20.47 -18.65 25.25
C TYR A 92 19.94 -17.45 24.47
N LEU A 93 19.13 -16.60 25.10
CA LEU A 93 18.54 -15.43 24.45
C LEU A 93 19.61 -14.39 24.08
N ILE A 94 20.61 -14.22 24.96
CA ILE A 94 21.74 -13.31 24.72
C ILE A 94 22.59 -13.82 23.56
N ALA A 95 22.88 -15.12 23.51
CA ALA A 95 23.62 -15.75 22.42
C ALA A 95 22.90 -15.58 21.06
N GLU A 96 21.58 -15.81 21.03
CA GLU A 96 20.77 -15.62 19.82
C GLU A 96 20.80 -14.18 19.33
N PHE A 97 20.62 -13.22 20.24
CA PHE A 97 20.68 -11.80 19.92
C PHE A 97 22.04 -11.41 19.34
N LEU A 98 23.15 -11.82 19.98
CA LEU A 98 24.50 -11.50 19.52
C LEU A 98 24.81 -12.13 18.16
N LEU A 99 24.33 -13.35 17.90
CA LEU A 99 24.45 -13.99 16.60
C LEU A 99 23.63 -13.29 15.52
N SER A 100 22.38 -12.93 15.82
CA SER A 100 21.50 -12.17 14.94
C SER A 100 22.07 -10.79 14.62
N TYR A 101 22.65 -10.10 15.61
CA TYR A 101 23.33 -8.82 15.40
C TYR A 101 24.58 -8.97 14.53
N PHE A 102 25.41 -10.00 14.78
CA PHE A 102 26.56 -10.30 13.94
C PHE A 102 26.17 -10.52 12.47
N ASN A 103 25.09 -11.25 12.20
CA ASN A 103 24.62 -11.47 10.83
C ASN A 103 24.05 -10.19 10.21
N THR A 104 23.34 -9.38 11.00
CA THR A 104 22.79 -8.09 10.59
C THR A 104 23.88 -7.14 10.09
N ILE A 105 24.90 -6.87 10.92
CA ILE A 105 26.00 -5.94 10.57
C ILE A 105 26.88 -6.42 9.41
N ASN A 106 26.78 -7.71 9.04
CA ASN A 106 27.47 -8.29 7.89
C ASN A 106 26.61 -8.35 6.62
N SER A 107 25.31 -8.08 6.71
CA SER A 107 24.37 -8.15 5.59
C SER A 107 24.66 -7.06 4.53
N LYS A 108 24.20 -7.29 3.29
CA LYS A 108 24.38 -6.30 2.21
C LYS A 108 23.53 -5.04 2.43
N GLU A 109 22.35 -5.20 3.02
CA GLU A 109 21.39 -4.10 3.19
C GLU A 109 21.83 -3.16 4.32
N TYR A 110 22.30 -3.70 5.45
CA TYR A 110 22.88 -2.90 6.54
C TYR A 110 24.03 -2.03 6.06
N LYS A 111 24.93 -2.58 5.22
CA LYS A 111 26.07 -1.83 4.64
C LYS A 111 25.65 -0.68 3.72
N ARG A 112 24.46 -0.77 3.12
CA ARG A 112 23.88 0.31 2.30
C ARG A 112 23.24 1.39 3.17
N ASN A 113 22.62 0.98 4.28
CA ASN A 113 21.80 1.84 5.11
C ASN A 113 22.59 2.56 6.21
N VAL A 114 23.72 2.01 6.65
CA VAL A 114 24.53 2.55 7.75
C VAL A 114 25.87 3.06 7.23
N SER A 115 26.08 4.38 7.27
CA SER A 115 27.28 5.04 6.76
C SER A 115 28.56 4.58 7.45
N ASN A 116 28.52 4.37 8.77
CA ASN A 116 29.67 3.94 9.59
C ASN A 116 29.71 2.42 9.84
N TYR A 117 29.11 1.58 8.98
CA TYR A 117 29.01 0.13 9.22
C TYR A 117 30.37 -0.57 9.47
N LYS A 118 31.47 -0.07 8.88
CA LYS A 118 32.81 -0.64 9.06
C LYS A 118 33.27 -0.52 10.51
N GLU A 119 33.09 0.67 11.09
CA GLU A 119 33.40 0.96 12.49
C GLU A 119 32.58 0.08 13.42
N VAL A 120 31.26 0.01 13.22
CA VAL A 120 30.35 -0.85 14.00
C VAL A 120 30.81 -2.32 13.95
N LYS A 121 31.20 -2.80 12.76
CA LYS A 121 31.71 -4.16 12.58
C LYS A 121 33.04 -4.40 13.28
N ASP A 122 33.95 -3.44 13.25
CA ASP A 122 35.27 -3.59 13.86
C ASP A 122 35.18 -3.49 15.39
N ILE A 123 34.28 -2.66 15.93
CA ILE A 123 33.90 -2.66 17.36
C ILE A 123 33.40 -4.05 17.78
N PHE A 124 32.47 -4.64 17.01
CA PHE A 124 31.97 -5.97 17.33
C PHE A 124 33.07 -7.03 17.36
N LYS A 125 33.96 -7.03 16.35
CA LYS A 125 35.11 -7.95 16.33
C LYS A 125 36.02 -7.75 17.55
N LYS A 126 36.37 -6.51 17.87
CA LYS A 126 37.25 -6.15 18.98
C LYS A 126 36.72 -6.65 20.32
N ILE A 127 35.43 -6.47 20.57
CA ILE A 127 34.81 -6.78 21.86
C ILE A 127 34.43 -8.26 21.96
N ILE A 128 33.73 -8.78 20.95
CA ILE A 128 33.13 -10.11 20.98
C ILE A 128 34.13 -11.15 20.45
N LEU A 129 34.58 -11.02 19.20
CA LEU A 129 35.36 -12.08 18.54
C LEU A 129 36.77 -12.24 19.12
N ASN A 130 37.37 -11.14 19.59
CA ASN A 130 38.70 -11.15 20.19
C ASN A 130 38.65 -11.38 21.71
N ASN A 131 37.49 -11.74 22.27
CA ASN A 131 37.36 -12.02 23.69
C ASN A 131 38.24 -13.22 24.09
N LYS A 132 39.00 -13.09 25.19
CA LYS A 132 39.95 -14.12 25.65
C LYS A 132 39.31 -15.23 26.49
N GLU A 133 38.11 -15.01 27.04
CA GLU A 133 37.43 -16.00 27.88
C GLU A 133 36.78 -17.12 27.07
N ASP A 134 36.45 -16.86 25.79
CA ASP A 134 35.93 -17.86 24.86
C ASP A 134 36.55 -17.69 23.46
N LYS A 135 37.54 -18.52 23.13
CA LYS A 135 38.26 -18.46 21.86
C LYS A 135 37.41 -18.83 20.64
N ASP A 136 36.25 -19.48 20.85
CA ASP A 136 35.33 -19.89 19.79
C ASP A 136 33.91 -19.40 20.06
N ILE A 137 33.80 -18.16 20.57
CA ILE A 137 32.54 -17.58 21.05
C ILE A 137 31.41 -17.59 20.00
N LEU A 138 31.75 -17.48 18.70
CA LEU A 138 30.75 -17.58 17.64
C LEU A 138 30.17 -19.00 17.51
N SER A 139 30.99 -20.03 17.66
CA SER A 139 30.52 -21.41 17.67
C SER A 139 29.64 -21.67 18.90
N THR A 140 30.05 -21.15 20.05
CA THR A 140 29.24 -21.16 21.28
C THR A 140 27.87 -20.50 21.04
N PHE A 141 27.83 -19.30 20.47
CA PHE A 141 26.57 -18.62 20.16
C PHE A 141 25.69 -19.43 19.21
N LYS A 142 26.27 -20.05 18.19
CA LYS A 142 25.52 -20.90 17.24
C LYS A 142 24.90 -22.12 17.92
N GLN A 143 25.65 -22.82 18.76
CA GLN A 143 25.14 -24.00 19.48
C GLN A 143 24.02 -23.62 20.44
N MET A 144 24.23 -22.56 21.23
CA MET A 144 23.22 -22.04 22.15
C MET A 144 21.96 -21.54 21.44
N SER A 145 22.12 -20.82 20.32
CA SER A 145 20.98 -20.41 19.49
C SER A 145 20.23 -21.61 18.93
N PHE A 146 20.95 -22.65 18.49
CA PHE A 146 20.36 -23.88 17.97
C PHE A 146 19.55 -24.61 19.04
N GLU A 147 20.06 -24.70 20.26
CA GLU A 147 19.34 -25.26 21.41
C GLU A 147 18.08 -24.45 21.74
N LEU A 148 18.18 -23.11 21.78
CA LEU A 148 17.04 -22.23 21.99
C LEU A 148 15.93 -22.46 20.95
N TYR A 149 16.29 -22.45 19.67
CA TYR A 149 15.32 -22.69 18.60
C TYR A 149 14.68 -24.07 18.70
N ASN A 150 15.44 -25.12 19.05
CA ASN A 150 14.88 -26.44 19.30
C ASN A 150 13.86 -26.42 20.45
N LYS A 151 14.21 -25.82 21.59
CA LYS A 151 13.29 -25.69 22.74
C LYS A 151 12.01 -24.97 22.36
N ILE A 152 12.10 -23.88 21.58
CA ILE A 152 10.94 -23.10 21.13
C ILE A 152 10.07 -23.91 20.15
N ILE A 153 10.68 -24.65 19.22
CA ILE A 153 9.95 -25.48 18.25
C ILE A 153 9.25 -26.66 18.93
N ASP A 154 9.91 -27.33 19.88
CA ASP A 154 9.32 -28.44 20.63
C ASP A 154 8.08 -27.99 21.40
N TYR A 155 8.13 -26.83 22.04
CA TYR A 155 6.96 -26.29 22.74
C TYR A 155 5.88 -25.79 21.78
N GLY A 156 6.28 -24.94 20.81
CA GLY A 156 5.34 -24.27 19.92
C GLY A 156 4.62 -25.18 18.95
N SER A 157 5.12 -26.40 18.71
CA SER A 157 4.44 -27.40 17.88
C SER A 157 3.21 -28.04 18.53
N HIS A 158 3.06 -27.93 19.85
CA HIS A 158 1.99 -28.58 20.62
C HIS A 158 0.87 -27.62 21.03
N LYS A 159 1.05 -26.33 20.77
CA LYS A 159 0.06 -25.27 20.95
C LYS A 159 -0.16 -24.66 19.58
N ASP A 160 -1.39 -24.56 19.08
CA ASP A 160 -1.72 -24.05 17.73
C ASP A 160 -1.30 -22.57 17.52
N ASN A 161 0.00 -22.29 17.54
CA ASN A 161 0.54 -20.97 17.83
C ASN A 161 1.15 -20.27 16.63
N PHE A 162 0.79 -18.99 16.49
CA PHE A 162 1.05 -18.13 15.33
C PHE A 162 2.50 -17.64 15.17
N PHE A 163 3.38 -17.85 16.17
CA PHE A 163 4.64 -17.11 16.32
C PHE A 163 5.91 -17.81 15.82
N LEU A 164 5.84 -19.05 15.31
CA LEU A 164 7.05 -19.78 14.84
C LEU A 164 7.61 -19.26 13.51
N GLY A 165 6.90 -18.37 12.81
CA GLY A 165 7.38 -17.74 11.58
C GLY A 165 8.63 -16.89 11.77
N ASP A 166 8.67 -16.07 12.82
CA ASP A 166 9.84 -15.21 13.11
C ASP A 166 11.05 -16.03 13.57
N VAL A 167 10.78 -17.11 14.33
CA VAL A 167 11.79 -18.07 14.77
C VAL A 167 12.42 -18.80 13.58
N LEU A 168 11.59 -19.23 12.62
CA LEU A 168 12.06 -19.84 11.36
C LEU A 168 12.98 -18.87 10.60
N ASP A 169 12.54 -17.63 10.39
CA ASP A 169 13.33 -16.64 9.65
C ASP A 169 14.68 -16.39 10.34
N ARG A 170 14.68 -16.14 11.66
CA ARG A 170 15.88 -15.94 12.48
C ARG A 170 16.83 -17.13 12.42
N ALA A 171 16.32 -18.34 12.61
CA ALA A 171 17.13 -19.55 12.55
C ALA A 171 17.75 -19.76 11.17
N CYS A 172 16.98 -19.54 10.09
CA CYS A 172 17.48 -19.70 8.73
C CYS A 172 18.55 -18.66 8.37
N ILE A 173 18.43 -17.43 8.88
CA ILE A 173 19.43 -16.37 8.72
C ILE A 173 20.69 -16.74 9.52
N ASN A 174 20.53 -17.09 10.79
CA ASN A 174 21.64 -17.38 11.69
C ASN A 174 22.48 -18.58 11.23
N PHE A 175 21.83 -19.57 10.64
CA PHE A 175 22.49 -20.76 10.10
C PHE A 175 22.65 -20.76 8.58
N ASN A 176 22.55 -19.61 7.92
CA ASN A 176 22.66 -19.53 6.46
C ASN A 176 24.01 -20.08 5.95
N LYS A 177 25.08 -19.91 6.72
CA LYS A 177 26.40 -20.47 6.41
C LYS A 177 26.60 -21.90 6.95
N ASP A 178 25.82 -22.30 7.96
CA ASP A 178 25.89 -23.61 8.61
C ASP A 178 24.77 -24.52 8.12
N LYS A 179 24.89 -24.97 6.86
CA LYS A 179 23.87 -25.77 6.17
C LYS A 179 23.39 -26.99 6.97
N SER A 180 24.27 -27.62 7.75
CA SER A 180 23.92 -28.76 8.61
C SER A 180 22.90 -28.38 9.69
N LEU A 181 23.14 -27.30 10.44
CA LEU A 181 22.23 -26.83 11.49
C LEU A 181 20.91 -26.34 10.91
N LYS A 182 20.98 -25.56 9.81
CA LYS A 182 19.79 -25.11 9.07
C LYS A 182 18.93 -26.29 8.63
N ARG A 183 19.52 -27.33 8.05
CA ARG A 183 18.81 -28.56 7.65
C ARG A 183 18.14 -29.26 8.83
N LYS A 184 18.78 -29.31 10.01
CA LYS A 184 18.19 -29.91 11.22
C LYS A 184 16.97 -29.13 11.70
N ILE A 185 17.05 -27.79 11.77
CA ILE A 185 15.90 -26.93 12.13
C ILE A 185 14.74 -27.11 11.14
N ILE A 186 15.03 -27.05 9.84
CA ILE A 186 14.02 -27.22 8.79
C ILE A 186 13.34 -28.59 8.91
N LYS A 187 14.12 -29.66 9.05
CA LYS A 187 13.59 -31.01 9.20
C LYS A 187 12.69 -31.12 10.43
N LYS A 188 13.11 -30.55 11.57
CA LYS A 188 12.33 -30.56 12.81
C LYS A 188 11.01 -29.78 12.68
N LEU A 189 11.01 -28.63 12.03
CA LEU A 189 9.78 -27.88 11.76
C LEU A 189 8.81 -28.69 10.88
N LEU A 190 9.33 -29.35 9.84
CA LEU A 190 8.51 -30.19 8.96
C LEU A 190 7.97 -31.44 9.66
N GLU A 191 8.77 -32.08 10.52
CA GLU A 191 8.37 -33.24 11.32
C GLU A 191 7.22 -32.90 12.27
N ASN A 192 7.22 -31.68 12.81
CA ASN A 192 6.16 -31.15 13.65
C ASN A 192 5.00 -30.50 12.86
N ASN A 193 5.00 -30.59 11.52
CA ASN A 193 4.02 -29.96 10.63
C ASN A 193 3.86 -28.43 10.82
N VAL A 194 4.94 -27.74 11.21
CA VAL A 194 4.94 -26.31 11.52
C VAL A 194 5.23 -25.49 10.25
N TYR A 195 4.29 -24.63 9.86
CA TYR A 195 4.36 -23.70 8.71
C TYR A 195 5.01 -24.26 7.42
N PRO A 196 4.59 -25.42 6.87
CA PRO A 196 5.25 -26.01 5.70
C PRO A 196 5.34 -25.05 4.49
N SER A 197 4.33 -24.21 4.30
CA SER A 197 4.27 -23.20 3.24
C SER A 197 5.34 -22.09 3.35
N ARG A 198 5.83 -21.79 4.56
CA ARG A 198 6.93 -20.83 4.79
C ARG A 198 8.29 -21.53 4.86
N VAL A 199 8.36 -22.73 5.44
CA VAL A 199 9.60 -23.51 5.58
C VAL A 199 10.23 -23.82 4.22
N ILE A 200 9.41 -24.12 3.21
CA ILE A 200 9.89 -24.45 1.86
C ILE A 200 10.76 -23.35 1.23
N LEU A 201 10.58 -22.09 1.63
CA LEU A 201 11.38 -20.95 1.13
C LEU A 201 12.85 -21.07 1.51
N TYR A 202 13.16 -21.80 2.59
CA TYR A 202 14.50 -21.94 3.15
C TYR A 202 15.10 -23.34 2.93
N ASP A 203 14.31 -24.31 2.49
CA ASP A 203 14.70 -25.71 2.36
C ASP A 203 15.64 -25.93 1.18
N GLU A 204 16.87 -26.33 1.46
CA GLU A 204 17.87 -26.69 0.44
C GLU A 204 17.75 -28.16 0.01
N ASN A 205 16.97 -28.97 0.72
CA ASN A 205 16.80 -30.41 0.53
C ASN A 205 15.34 -30.79 0.18
N ILE A 206 14.64 -29.92 -0.56
CA ILE A 206 13.20 -30.03 -0.87
C ILE A 206 12.81 -31.43 -1.36
N LYS A 207 13.63 -32.05 -2.21
CA LYS A 207 13.36 -33.41 -2.73
C LYS A 207 13.26 -34.47 -1.64
N ALA A 208 14.15 -34.43 -0.64
CA ALA A 208 14.13 -35.36 0.49
C ALA A 208 12.95 -35.09 1.44
N ASN A 209 12.56 -33.82 1.55
CA ASN A 209 11.50 -33.35 2.43
C ASN A 209 10.11 -33.33 1.77
N PHE A 210 10.01 -33.71 0.49
CA PHE A 210 8.79 -33.60 -0.31
C PHE A 210 7.56 -34.25 0.34
N LYS A 211 7.74 -35.34 1.10
CA LYS A 211 6.65 -36.02 1.80
C LYS A 211 5.85 -35.09 2.75
N TYR A 212 6.52 -34.15 3.42
CA TYR A 212 5.89 -33.22 4.35
C TYR A 212 5.06 -32.17 3.59
N TYR A 213 5.65 -31.60 2.54
CA TYR A 213 4.98 -30.65 1.66
C TYR A 213 3.77 -31.26 0.94
N LYS A 214 3.92 -32.50 0.46
CA LYS A 214 2.82 -33.25 -0.15
C LYS A 214 1.69 -33.45 0.86
N LYS A 215 2.00 -33.87 2.09
CA LYS A 215 0.98 -34.05 3.14
C LYS A 215 0.22 -32.74 3.39
N TYR A 216 0.93 -31.64 3.60
CA TYR A 216 0.32 -30.32 3.79
C TYR A 216 -0.61 -29.91 2.64
N LEU A 217 -0.21 -30.15 1.37
CA LEU A 217 -1.05 -29.82 0.21
C LEU A 217 -2.27 -30.73 0.07
N LEU A 218 -2.18 -32.00 0.49
CA LEU A 218 -3.32 -32.91 0.49
C LEU A 218 -4.31 -32.57 1.62
N ASP A 219 -3.79 -32.24 2.80
CA ASP A 219 -4.60 -31.79 3.94
C ASP A 219 -5.19 -30.39 3.71
N TYR A 220 -4.77 -29.69 2.64
CA TYR A 220 -5.20 -28.34 2.35
C TYR A 220 -6.72 -28.23 2.08
N GLU A 221 -7.36 -29.31 1.64
CA GLU A 221 -8.82 -29.40 1.52
C GLU A 221 -9.54 -29.15 2.87
N ASN A 222 -8.89 -29.42 4.00
CA ASN A 222 -9.47 -29.27 5.35
C ASN A 222 -9.24 -27.88 5.96
N TYR A 223 -8.41 -27.03 5.35
CA TYR A 223 -8.26 -25.66 5.84
C TYR A 223 -9.49 -24.85 5.43
N SER A 224 -9.88 -23.93 6.32
CA SER A 224 -10.92 -22.94 6.05
C SER A 224 -10.87 -22.44 4.60
N ILE A 225 -12.03 -22.39 3.93
CA ILE A 225 -12.20 -21.86 2.57
C ILE A 225 -11.60 -20.45 2.40
N TYR A 226 -11.47 -19.70 3.49
CA TYR A 226 -10.86 -18.37 3.55
C TYR A 226 -9.32 -18.38 3.59
N SER A 227 -8.69 -19.56 3.69
CA SER A 227 -7.23 -19.71 3.65
C SER A 227 -6.67 -19.31 2.28
N ARG A 228 -5.55 -18.59 2.27
CA ARG A 228 -4.85 -18.25 1.02
C ARG A 228 -4.13 -19.48 0.48
N PHE A 229 -4.24 -19.71 -0.83
CA PHE A 229 -3.46 -20.71 -1.55
C PHE A 229 -1.97 -20.52 -1.30
N PRO A 230 -1.20 -21.61 -1.15
CA PRO A 230 0.23 -21.54 -0.88
C PRO A 230 1.03 -21.34 -2.18
N ASP A 231 0.80 -20.23 -2.88
CA ASP A 231 1.29 -19.94 -4.24
C ASP A 231 2.80 -20.17 -4.41
N GLU A 232 3.60 -19.61 -3.51
CA GLU A 232 5.07 -19.72 -3.57
C GLU A 232 5.55 -21.15 -3.33
N MET A 233 4.86 -21.91 -2.47
CA MET A 233 5.15 -23.32 -2.26
C MET A 233 4.89 -24.13 -3.53
N LEU A 234 3.77 -23.87 -4.22
CA LEU A 234 3.48 -24.52 -5.50
C LEU A 234 4.55 -24.20 -6.53
N TYR A 235 4.91 -22.93 -6.69
CA TYR A 235 5.95 -22.52 -7.64
C TYR A 235 7.31 -23.19 -7.35
N ILE A 236 7.72 -23.26 -6.08
CA ILE A 236 8.98 -23.89 -5.70
C ILE A 236 8.95 -25.39 -6.00
N LEU A 237 7.84 -26.07 -5.72
CA LEU A 237 7.70 -27.49 -6.03
C LEU A 237 7.68 -27.76 -7.54
N ASP A 238 7.08 -26.87 -8.34
CA ASP A 238 7.03 -26.96 -9.80
C ASP A 238 8.42 -26.82 -10.40
N LYS A 239 9.15 -25.77 -9.99
CA LYS A 239 10.54 -25.52 -10.39
C LYS A 239 11.48 -26.69 -10.07
N ASN A 240 11.21 -27.40 -8.96
CA ASN A 240 11.97 -28.58 -8.56
C ASN A 240 11.45 -29.90 -9.18
N GLN A 241 10.43 -29.85 -10.05
CA GLN A 241 9.78 -30.99 -10.71
C GLN A 241 9.16 -31.98 -9.71
N LEU A 242 8.65 -31.48 -8.58
CA LEU A 242 8.06 -32.28 -7.50
C LEU A 242 6.53 -32.25 -7.49
N LEU A 243 5.90 -31.27 -8.15
CA LEU A 243 4.45 -31.22 -8.32
C LEU A 243 3.98 -32.32 -9.28
N LYS A 244 3.21 -33.28 -8.74
CA LYS A 244 2.61 -34.37 -9.52
C LYS A 244 1.17 -34.05 -9.89
N ASN A 245 0.70 -34.68 -10.97
CA ASN A 245 -0.66 -34.54 -11.50
C ASN A 245 -1.76 -34.69 -10.42
N SER A 246 -1.62 -35.63 -9.48
CA SER A 246 -2.60 -35.84 -8.41
C SER A 246 -2.77 -34.62 -7.49
N ILE A 247 -1.67 -33.93 -7.16
CA ILE A 247 -1.70 -32.73 -6.29
C ILE A 247 -2.29 -31.56 -7.06
N ILE A 248 -1.93 -31.41 -8.34
CA ILE A 248 -2.47 -30.35 -9.21
C ILE A 248 -3.99 -30.52 -9.38
N LYS A 249 -4.47 -31.74 -9.61
CA LYS A 249 -5.91 -32.01 -9.69
C LYS A 249 -6.64 -31.59 -8.42
N LEU A 250 -6.10 -31.90 -7.25
CA LEU A 250 -6.66 -31.48 -5.96
C LEU A 250 -6.73 -29.96 -5.82
N ILE A 251 -5.66 -29.25 -6.19
CA ILE A 251 -5.66 -27.78 -6.19
C ILE A 251 -6.71 -27.23 -7.15
N ILE A 252 -6.84 -27.80 -8.35
CA ILE A 252 -7.83 -27.38 -9.35
C ILE A 252 -9.25 -27.64 -8.85
N ASN A 253 -9.52 -28.77 -8.20
CA ASN A 253 -10.82 -29.03 -7.61
C ASN A 253 -11.15 -27.99 -6.53
N ASN A 254 -10.20 -27.68 -5.64
CA ASN A 254 -10.38 -26.61 -4.64
C ASN A 254 -10.65 -25.23 -5.27
N ILE A 255 -10.03 -24.92 -6.42
CA ILE A 255 -10.33 -23.70 -7.18
C ILE A 255 -11.78 -23.74 -7.71
N VAL A 256 -12.21 -24.88 -8.25
CA VAL A 256 -13.57 -25.07 -8.77
C VAL A 256 -14.58 -24.91 -7.63
N ASP A 257 -14.36 -25.56 -6.50
CA ASP A 257 -15.27 -25.49 -5.35
C ASP A 257 -15.38 -24.06 -4.82
N ARG A 258 -14.27 -23.33 -4.69
CA ARG A 258 -14.30 -21.91 -4.33
C ARG A 258 -15.01 -21.04 -5.37
N THR A 259 -14.88 -21.35 -6.65
CA THR A 259 -15.58 -20.63 -7.72
C THR A 259 -17.08 -20.86 -7.64
N ASN A 260 -17.52 -22.09 -7.37
CA ASN A 260 -18.93 -22.43 -7.20
C ASN A 260 -19.52 -21.76 -5.94
N MET A 261 -18.80 -21.79 -4.82
CA MET A 261 -19.25 -21.10 -3.60
C MET A 261 -19.35 -19.58 -3.81
N LEU A 262 -18.43 -18.99 -4.58
CA LEU A 262 -18.54 -17.58 -4.94
C LEU A 262 -19.78 -17.30 -5.79
N GLN A 263 -20.17 -18.23 -6.67
CA GLN A 263 -21.42 -18.12 -7.43
C GLN A 263 -22.62 -18.12 -6.48
N ASP A 264 -22.68 -19.06 -5.54
CA ASP A 264 -23.76 -19.13 -4.55
C ASP A 264 -23.85 -17.84 -3.71
N LYS A 265 -22.71 -17.27 -3.30
CA LYS A 265 -22.65 -15.97 -2.60
C LYS A 265 -23.06 -14.79 -3.49
N CYS A 266 -22.76 -14.84 -4.79
CA CYS A 266 -23.20 -13.80 -5.72
C CYS A 266 -24.72 -13.77 -5.82
N ASP A 267 -25.36 -14.95 -5.74
CA ASP A 267 -26.80 -15.10 -5.87
C ASP A 267 -27.56 -14.73 -4.56
N ASP A 268 -26.86 -14.62 -3.42
CA ASP A 268 -27.43 -14.15 -2.14
C ASP A 268 -27.31 -12.62 -2.00
N GLU A 269 -28.45 -11.91 -1.97
CA GLU A 269 -28.52 -10.45 -1.85
C GLU A 269 -28.01 -9.91 -0.49
N HIS A 270 -28.00 -10.73 0.57
CA HIS A 270 -27.54 -10.33 1.89
C HIS A 270 -26.02 -10.38 2.06
N GLU A 271 -25.33 -11.08 1.16
CA GLU A 271 -23.87 -11.18 1.19
C GLU A 271 -23.19 -9.87 0.78
N ASN A 272 -22.04 -9.59 1.41
CA ASN A 272 -21.33 -8.33 1.20
C ASN A 272 -20.62 -8.32 -0.15
N PHE A 273 -21.03 -7.43 -1.07
CA PHE A 273 -20.49 -7.39 -2.42
C PHE A 273 -19.00 -7.04 -2.45
N ILE A 274 -18.52 -6.19 -1.53
CA ILE A 274 -17.09 -5.81 -1.45
C ILE A 274 -16.24 -7.03 -1.10
N GLN A 275 -16.71 -7.85 -0.15
CA GLN A 275 -16.05 -9.10 0.22
C GLN A 275 -16.01 -10.06 -0.96
N ILE A 276 -17.13 -10.23 -1.68
CA ILE A 276 -17.18 -11.09 -2.86
C ILE A 276 -16.23 -10.60 -3.96
N ILE A 277 -16.21 -9.29 -4.27
CA ILE A 277 -15.28 -8.70 -5.24
C ILE A 277 -13.83 -8.93 -4.83
N SER A 278 -13.51 -8.77 -3.54
CA SER A 278 -12.17 -9.01 -3.00
C SER A 278 -11.73 -10.47 -3.18
N GLU A 279 -12.61 -11.42 -2.88
CA GLU A 279 -12.38 -12.86 -3.07
C GLU A 279 -12.21 -13.22 -4.56
N ILE A 280 -13.04 -12.64 -5.45
CA ILE A 280 -12.91 -12.78 -6.90
C ILE A 280 -11.54 -12.26 -7.38
N ASP A 281 -11.13 -11.08 -6.95
CA ASP A 281 -9.85 -10.48 -7.35
C ASP A 281 -8.64 -11.29 -6.86
N TYR A 282 -8.72 -11.79 -5.62
CA TYR A 282 -7.71 -12.68 -5.07
C TYR A 282 -7.59 -13.96 -5.92
N LEU A 283 -8.70 -14.66 -6.17
CA LEU A 283 -8.71 -15.92 -6.90
C LEU A 283 -8.28 -15.73 -8.36
N LYS A 284 -8.73 -14.65 -9.00
CA LYS A 284 -8.28 -14.23 -10.33
C LYS A 284 -6.76 -14.02 -10.38
N THR A 285 -6.20 -13.34 -9.39
CA THR A 285 -4.75 -13.07 -9.32
C THR A 285 -3.97 -14.36 -9.18
N PHE A 286 -4.42 -15.25 -8.28
CA PHE A 286 -3.84 -16.59 -8.14
C PHE A 286 -3.89 -17.39 -9.44
N LEU A 287 -5.06 -17.46 -10.10
CA LEU A 287 -5.24 -18.18 -11.36
C LEU A 287 -4.30 -17.68 -12.46
N ASN A 288 -4.22 -16.38 -12.64
CA ASN A 288 -3.31 -15.77 -13.63
C ASN A 288 -1.85 -16.09 -13.31
N ASN A 289 -1.44 -15.99 -12.03
CA ASN A 289 -0.09 -16.33 -11.61
C ASN A 289 0.22 -17.81 -11.85
N ALA A 290 -0.70 -18.70 -11.51
CA ALA A 290 -0.54 -20.13 -11.68
C ALA A 290 -0.47 -20.52 -13.17
N LEU A 291 -1.35 -19.98 -14.02
CA LEU A 291 -1.33 -20.20 -15.48
C LEU A 291 -0.02 -19.73 -16.13
N ASN A 292 0.55 -18.61 -15.65
CA ASN A 292 1.77 -18.04 -16.20
C ASN A 292 3.05 -18.70 -15.67
N ARG A 293 3.08 -19.11 -14.39
CA ARG A 293 4.29 -19.57 -13.70
C ARG A 293 4.43 -21.09 -13.59
N LEU A 294 3.34 -21.85 -13.54
CA LEU A 294 3.40 -23.30 -13.35
C LEU A 294 3.60 -24.01 -14.69
N THR A 295 4.75 -24.64 -14.84
CA THR A 295 5.17 -25.33 -16.07
C THR A 295 4.54 -26.72 -16.21
N MET A 296 4.19 -27.39 -15.11
CA MET A 296 3.60 -28.73 -15.12
C MET A 296 2.10 -28.76 -15.46
N LEU A 297 1.46 -27.62 -15.71
CA LEU A 297 0.04 -27.59 -16.08
C LEU A 297 -0.18 -28.19 -17.47
N SER A 298 -0.94 -29.28 -17.54
CA SER A 298 -1.40 -29.86 -18.80
C SER A 298 -2.44 -28.97 -19.48
N CYS A 299 -2.73 -29.25 -20.76
CA CYS A 299 -3.77 -28.53 -21.51
C CYS A 299 -5.15 -28.61 -20.83
N CYS A 300 -5.53 -29.77 -20.29
CA CYS A 300 -6.81 -29.92 -19.60
C CYS A 300 -6.87 -29.12 -18.28
N HIS A 301 -5.76 -29.04 -17.53
CA HIS A 301 -5.68 -28.20 -16.34
C HIS A 301 -5.85 -26.72 -16.67
N LYS A 302 -5.12 -26.25 -17.69
CA LYS A 302 -5.21 -24.86 -18.16
C LYS A 302 -6.63 -24.52 -18.60
N LYS A 303 -7.27 -25.40 -19.37
CA LYS A 303 -8.67 -25.24 -19.79
C LYS A 303 -9.59 -25.05 -18.59
N LYS A 304 -9.46 -25.90 -17.56
CA LYS A 304 -10.33 -25.79 -16.38
C LYS A 304 -10.10 -24.51 -15.58
N MET A 305 -8.85 -24.09 -15.42
CA MET A 305 -8.51 -22.81 -14.79
C MET A 305 -9.05 -21.61 -15.58
N HIS A 306 -9.01 -21.66 -16.91
CA HIS A 306 -9.62 -20.64 -17.76
C HIS A 306 -11.15 -20.61 -17.63
N GLU A 307 -11.83 -21.75 -17.53
CA GLU A 307 -13.26 -21.80 -17.23
C GLU A 307 -13.59 -21.09 -15.91
N CYS A 308 -12.85 -21.38 -14.83
CA CYS A 308 -13.02 -20.69 -13.55
C CYS A 308 -12.78 -19.18 -13.69
N LEU A 309 -11.74 -18.77 -14.42
CA LEU A 309 -11.43 -17.37 -14.66
C LEU A 309 -12.56 -16.64 -15.39
N ILE A 310 -13.14 -17.28 -16.42
CA ILE A 310 -14.28 -16.73 -17.17
C ILE A 310 -15.49 -16.57 -16.25
N ASN A 311 -15.81 -17.58 -15.43
CA ASN A 311 -16.92 -17.51 -14.48
C ASN A 311 -16.70 -16.40 -13.44
N LEU A 312 -15.49 -16.27 -12.89
CA LEU A 312 -15.14 -15.19 -11.95
C LEU A 312 -15.33 -13.80 -12.58
N LEU A 313 -14.93 -13.62 -13.83
CA LEU A 313 -15.13 -12.37 -14.55
C LEU A 313 -16.61 -12.10 -14.85
N TYR A 314 -17.39 -13.14 -15.12
CA TYR A 314 -18.83 -13.04 -15.34
C TYR A 314 -19.58 -12.66 -14.04
N MET A 315 -19.34 -13.39 -12.95
CA MET A 315 -19.87 -13.09 -11.61
C MET A 315 -19.58 -11.64 -11.20
N LYS A 316 -18.34 -11.20 -11.40
CA LYS A 316 -17.94 -9.80 -11.17
C LYS A 316 -18.81 -8.81 -11.96
N ARG A 317 -19.08 -9.08 -13.25
CA ARG A 317 -19.88 -8.15 -14.07
C ARG A 317 -21.31 -8.04 -13.58
N ILE A 318 -21.93 -9.17 -13.20
CA ILE A 318 -23.29 -9.20 -12.66
C ILE A 318 -23.34 -8.39 -11.37
N LEU A 319 -22.47 -8.68 -10.40
CA LEU A 319 -22.46 -7.99 -9.11
C LEU A 319 -22.28 -6.48 -9.25
N VAL A 320 -21.38 -6.05 -10.15
CA VAL A 320 -21.11 -4.63 -10.36
C VAL A 320 -22.27 -3.95 -11.10
N SER A 321 -23.06 -4.68 -11.90
CA SER A 321 -24.22 -4.12 -12.60
C SER A 321 -25.46 -3.95 -11.72
N ASP A 322 -25.50 -4.58 -10.55
CA ASP A 322 -26.61 -4.48 -9.59
C ASP A 322 -26.48 -3.20 -8.76
N GLU A 323 -27.00 -2.10 -9.31
CA GLU A 323 -26.90 -0.75 -8.72
C GLU A 323 -27.59 -0.67 -7.35
N ASP A 324 -28.73 -1.34 -7.17
CA ASP A 324 -29.48 -1.33 -5.91
C ASP A 324 -28.69 -2.02 -4.80
N ARG A 325 -28.15 -3.21 -5.06
CA ARG A 325 -27.31 -3.93 -4.11
C ARG A 325 -26.03 -3.15 -3.79
N VAL A 326 -25.35 -2.61 -4.80
CA VAL A 326 -24.14 -1.79 -4.61
C VAL A 326 -24.46 -0.58 -3.73
N ASN A 327 -25.49 0.19 -4.06
CA ASN A 327 -25.85 1.40 -3.31
C ASN A 327 -26.26 1.09 -1.87
N SER A 328 -26.97 -0.02 -1.61
CA SER A 328 -27.38 -0.43 -0.26
C SER A 328 -26.22 -0.72 0.70
N GLN A 329 -25.05 -1.09 0.17
CA GLN A 329 -23.86 -1.44 0.95
C GLN A 329 -22.74 -0.40 0.86
N MET A 330 -22.88 0.62 0.01
CA MET A 330 -21.97 1.77 -0.06
C MET A 330 -22.36 2.83 0.96
N GLN A 331 -21.38 3.43 1.62
CA GLN A 331 -21.63 4.48 2.60
C GLN A 331 -22.02 5.79 1.88
N GLU A 332 -23.30 6.19 1.98
CA GLU A 332 -23.74 7.53 1.57
C GLU A 332 -23.44 8.56 2.66
N PHE A 333 -22.66 9.58 2.31
CA PHE A 333 -22.60 10.80 3.12
C PHE A 333 -23.68 11.76 2.65
N LYS A 334 -24.78 11.86 3.40
CA LYS A 334 -25.81 12.88 3.16
C LYS A 334 -25.36 14.19 3.80
N TYR A 335 -25.01 15.14 2.95
CA TYR A 335 -24.79 16.53 3.35
C TYR A 335 -26.06 17.32 3.03
N GLU A 336 -26.91 17.56 4.04
CA GLU A 336 -27.98 18.54 3.90
C GLU A 336 -27.39 19.94 4.14
N GLN A 337 -27.17 20.68 3.06
CA GLN A 337 -26.76 22.07 3.13
C GLN A 337 -27.91 22.93 2.61
N VAL A 338 -28.63 23.59 3.53
CA VAL A 338 -29.64 24.57 3.16
C VAL A 338 -28.93 25.87 2.80
N ILE A 339 -28.93 26.20 1.50
CA ILE A 339 -28.36 27.45 1.01
C ILE A 339 -29.49 28.47 0.92
N PRO A 340 -29.38 29.62 1.61
CA PRO A 340 -30.40 30.66 1.58
C PRO A 340 -30.68 31.15 0.15
N ASN A 341 -31.96 31.35 -0.20
CA ASN A 341 -32.36 31.75 -1.56
C ASN A 341 -31.74 33.09 -1.99
N ASP A 342 -31.55 34.03 -1.07
CA ASP A 342 -30.87 35.31 -1.30
C ASP A 342 -29.41 35.13 -1.72
N LYS A 343 -28.72 34.12 -1.19
CA LYS A 343 -27.35 33.77 -1.60
C LYS A 343 -27.31 33.14 -2.99
N ILE A 344 -28.33 32.37 -3.34
CA ILE A 344 -28.51 31.83 -4.70
C ILE A 344 -28.73 32.98 -5.68
N ASP A 345 -29.60 33.93 -5.34
CA ASP A 345 -29.88 35.11 -6.18
C ASP A 345 -28.63 35.97 -6.38
N GLU A 346 -27.90 36.27 -5.30
CA GLU A 346 -26.64 37.02 -5.36
C GLU A 346 -25.62 36.36 -6.31
N PHE A 347 -25.49 35.03 -6.23
CA PHE A 347 -24.60 34.27 -7.09
C PHE A 347 -25.03 34.26 -8.56
N VAL A 348 -26.31 33.98 -8.84
CA VAL A 348 -26.86 33.96 -10.20
C VAL A 348 -26.73 35.34 -10.85
N SER A 349 -27.05 36.42 -10.12
CA SER A 349 -26.84 37.80 -10.56
C SER A 349 -25.37 38.10 -10.86
N ALA A 350 -24.44 37.73 -9.97
CA ALA A 350 -23.02 37.98 -10.18
C ALA A 350 -22.46 37.27 -11.43
N VAL A 351 -22.89 36.03 -11.69
CA VAL A 351 -22.51 35.29 -12.91
C VAL A 351 -23.21 35.86 -14.15
N ASN A 352 -24.42 36.42 -14.01
CA ASN A 352 -25.09 37.10 -15.09
C ASN A 352 -24.40 38.39 -15.52
N ASP A 353 -23.91 39.16 -14.55
CA ASP A 353 -23.15 40.39 -14.78
C ASP A 353 -21.75 40.10 -15.34
N ASN A 354 -21.10 39.04 -14.85
CA ASN A 354 -19.79 38.64 -15.33
C ASN A 354 -19.64 37.10 -15.35
N ILE A 355 -19.69 36.51 -16.55
CA ILE A 355 -19.60 35.06 -16.73
C ILE A 355 -18.26 34.48 -16.23
N ALA A 356 -17.18 35.28 -16.14
CA ALA A 356 -15.89 34.81 -15.63
C ALA A 356 -15.95 34.38 -14.15
N VAL A 357 -16.94 34.86 -13.39
CA VAL A 357 -17.20 34.43 -12.00
C VAL A 357 -17.49 32.92 -11.92
N LEU A 358 -17.99 32.34 -13.01
CA LEU A 358 -18.27 30.92 -13.11
C LEU A 358 -17.00 30.08 -13.00
N TYR A 359 -15.89 30.50 -13.62
CA TYR A 359 -14.60 29.81 -13.48
C TYR A 359 -14.12 29.83 -12.03
N SER A 360 -14.10 30.99 -11.37
CA SER A 360 -13.65 31.10 -9.98
C SER A 360 -14.51 30.29 -9.00
N SER A 361 -15.76 30.02 -9.36
CA SER A 361 -16.71 29.25 -8.54
C SER A 361 -16.64 27.75 -8.83
N SER A 362 -16.27 27.38 -10.06
CA SER A 362 -16.03 25.99 -10.43
C SER A 362 -14.65 25.48 -9.96
N VAL A 363 -13.62 26.33 -10.06
CA VAL A 363 -12.26 25.96 -9.68
C VAL A 363 -12.14 25.89 -8.15
N CYS A 364 -11.76 24.72 -7.65
CA CYS A 364 -11.51 24.52 -6.22
C CYS A 364 -10.08 24.94 -5.86
N ASN A 365 -9.86 25.35 -4.60
CA ASN A 365 -8.50 25.50 -4.08
C ASN A 365 -7.99 24.12 -3.64
N PHE A 366 -7.29 23.43 -4.54
CA PHE A 366 -6.86 22.04 -4.34
C PHE A 366 -5.95 21.85 -3.13
N GLU A 367 -5.17 22.87 -2.73
CA GLU A 367 -4.39 22.79 -1.49
C GLU A 367 -5.30 22.77 -0.27
N LYS A 368 -6.28 23.66 -0.19
CA LYS A 368 -7.27 23.65 0.91
C LYS A 368 -8.10 22.38 0.92
N GLU A 369 -8.48 21.87 -0.25
CA GLU A 369 -9.20 20.59 -0.35
C GLU A 369 -8.31 19.42 0.13
N LEU A 370 -6.99 19.48 -0.11
CA LEU A 370 -6.04 18.51 0.44
C LEU A 370 -5.97 18.60 1.96
N GLU A 371 -5.84 19.81 2.52
CA GLU A 371 -5.82 20.02 3.97
C GLU A 371 -7.11 19.50 4.63
N GLN A 372 -8.27 19.78 4.04
CA GLN A 372 -9.55 19.26 4.50
C GLN A 372 -9.59 17.72 4.42
N SER A 373 -9.18 17.16 3.29
CA SER A 373 -9.11 15.71 3.10
C SER A 373 -8.24 15.03 4.18
N LEU A 374 -7.07 15.60 4.48
CA LEU A 374 -6.18 15.07 5.52
C LEU A 374 -6.75 15.23 6.93
N ASN A 375 -7.46 16.32 7.20
CA ASN A 375 -8.17 16.49 8.47
C ASN A 375 -9.30 15.47 8.66
N ILE A 376 -10.07 15.18 7.61
CA ILE A 376 -11.15 14.19 7.66
C ILE A 376 -10.56 12.78 7.77
N TYR A 377 -9.51 12.47 6.98
CA TYR A 377 -8.78 11.22 7.10
C TYR A 377 -8.25 10.99 8.53
N ALA A 378 -7.68 12.03 9.16
CA ALA A 378 -7.15 11.92 10.50
C ALA A 378 -8.22 11.57 11.55
N LYS A 379 -9.47 11.97 11.32
CA LYS A 379 -10.63 11.66 12.17
C LYS A 379 -11.25 10.30 11.85
N TYR A 380 -11.30 9.92 10.57
CA TYR A 380 -12.02 8.75 10.08
C TYR A 380 -11.20 7.89 9.11
N PRO A 381 -10.01 7.38 9.52
CA PRO A 381 -9.10 6.70 8.58
C PRO A 381 -9.69 5.40 8.03
N MET A 382 -10.46 4.66 8.85
CA MET A 382 -11.07 3.40 8.44
C MET A 382 -12.11 3.58 7.33
N SER A 383 -12.88 4.68 7.37
CA SER A 383 -13.86 4.99 6.31
C SER A 383 -13.18 5.12 4.95
N TYR A 384 -12.03 5.79 4.87
CA TYR A 384 -11.27 5.94 3.62
C TYR A 384 -10.57 4.66 3.14
N ILE A 385 -10.26 3.74 4.05
CA ILE A 385 -9.67 2.42 3.72
C ILE A 385 -10.75 1.51 3.11
N PHE A 386 -11.95 1.49 3.68
CA PHE A 386 -13.03 0.61 3.23
C PHE A 386 -13.87 1.16 2.08
N SER A 387 -13.97 2.49 1.90
CA SER A 387 -14.68 3.11 0.77
C SER A 387 -13.86 3.16 -0.53
N SER A 388 -12.91 2.24 -0.69
CA SER A 388 -11.83 2.30 -1.69
C SER A 388 -12.21 1.81 -3.08
N TYR A 389 -13.48 1.48 -3.33
CA TYR A 389 -13.97 1.07 -4.64
C TYR A 389 -14.74 2.21 -5.30
N ASN A 390 -14.34 2.56 -6.51
CA ASN A 390 -15.16 3.38 -7.40
C ASN A 390 -15.90 2.45 -8.34
N ILE A 391 -17.22 2.39 -8.24
CA ILE A 391 -18.06 1.48 -9.03
C ILE A 391 -18.83 2.30 -10.06
N ASP A 392 -18.73 1.88 -11.32
CA ASP A 392 -19.58 2.34 -12.41
C ASP A 392 -20.40 1.14 -12.90
N SER A 393 -21.61 1.05 -12.38
CA SER A 393 -22.54 -0.05 -12.67
C SER A 393 -22.93 -0.08 -14.14
N ALA A 394 -23.05 1.11 -14.78
CA ALA A 394 -23.42 1.22 -16.18
C ALA A 394 -22.31 0.70 -17.11
N SER A 395 -21.03 0.95 -16.79
CA SER A 395 -19.92 0.36 -17.54
C SER A 395 -19.51 -1.03 -17.04
N GLN A 396 -20.12 -1.54 -15.97
CA GLN A 396 -19.78 -2.79 -15.31
C GLN A 396 -18.30 -2.83 -14.88
N THR A 397 -17.76 -1.68 -14.48
CA THR A 397 -16.37 -1.55 -14.06
C THR A 397 -16.26 -1.04 -12.63
N TYR A 398 -15.14 -1.36 -12.01
CA TYR A 398 -14.73 -0.67 -10.80
C TYR A 398 -13.24 -0.39 -10.82
N LEU A 399 -12.83 0.63 -10.07
CA LEU A 399 -11.44 0.98 -9.84
C LEU A 399 -11.16 0.90 -8.35
N LYS A 400 -10.06 0.25 -8.00
CA LYS A 400 -9.49 0.39 -6.66
C LYS A 400 -8.89 1.78 -6.55
N SER A 401 -9.06 2.40 -5.40
CA SER A 401 -8.65 3.77 -5.13
C SER A 401 -7.14 4.02 -5.14
N GLU A 402 -6.31 3.00 -5.39
CA GLU A 402 -4.86 3.10 -5.55
C GLU A 402 -4.40 2.72 -6.97
N ASP A 403 -5.30 2.17 -7.81
CA ASP A 403 -4.95 1.68 -9.14
C ASP A 403 -4.98 2.80 -10.18
N GLY A 404 -3.94 2.89 -11.00
CA GLY A 404 -3.95 3.71 -12.22
C GLY A 404 -3.60 5.18 -12.05
N PHE A 405 -3.00 5.56 -10.92
CA PHE A 405 -2.28 6.84 -10.82
C PHE A 405 -0.99 6.78 -11.64
N VAL A 406 -0.71 7.87 -12.34
CA VAL A 406 0.50 8.05 -13.14
C VAL A 406 1.34 9.14 -12.48
N ASP A 407 2.62 8.86 -12.29
CA ASP A 407 3.57 9.85 -11.76
C ASP A 407 3.49 11.13 -12.59
N SER A 408 3.21 12.25 -11.92
CA SER A 408 2.92 13.54 -12.55
C SER A 408 3.46 14.69 -11.73
N VAL A 409 3.58 15.87 -12.37
CA VAL A 409 3.97 17.11 -11.69
C VAL A 409 2.97 17.45 -10.60
N PHE A 410 1.67 17.23 -10.85
CA PHE A 410 0.61 17.45 -9.88
C PHE A 410 0.72 16.51 -8.67
N MET A 411 0.95 15.21 -8.91
CA MET A 411 1.12 14.24 -7.83
C MET A 411 2.28 14.62 -6.91
N ASN A 412 3.45 14.92 -7.49
CA ASN A 412 4.62 15.33 -6.72
C ASN A 412 4.38 16.62 -5.93
N TYR A 413 3.71 17.61 -6.54
CA TYR A 413 3.41 18.88 -5.90
C TYR A 413 2.51 18.70 -4.67
N TYR A 414 1.38 18.00 -4.82
CA TYR A 414 0.44 17.81 -3.72
C TYR A 414 0.93 16.79 -2.68
N ASP A 415 1.79 15.83 -3.06
CA ASP A 415 2.47 14.98 -2.08
C ASP A 415 3.41 15.77 -1.17
N GLU A 416 4.18 16.72 -1.72
CA GLU A 416 5.01 17.61 -0.91
C GLU A 416 4.18 18.58 -0.06
N LYS A 417 3.11 19.18 -0.61
CA LYS A 417 2.21 20.06 0.15
C LYS A 417 1.52 19.32 1.29
N GLY A 418 1.03 18.11 1.03
CA GLY A 418 0.41 17.25 2.04
C GLY A 418 1.39 16.91 3.16
N LYS A 419 2.61 16.52 2.81
CA LYS A 419 3.69 16.25 3.76
C LYS A 419 4.02 17.46 4.64
N ILE A 420 4.13 18.66 4.03
CA ILE A 420 4.35 19.92 4.77
C ILE A 420 3.21 20.16 5.76
N PHE A 421 1.96 19.99 5.34
CA PHE A 421 0.79 20.19 6.19
C PHE A 421 0.79 19.22 7.38
N THR A 422 0.97 17.92 7.15
CA THR A 422 1.01 16.91 8.24
C THR A 422 2.15 17.15 9.21
N ASN A 423 3.33 17.56 8.74
CA ASN A 423 4.48 17.84 9.60
C ASN A 423 4.26 19.06 10.51
N LYS A 424 3.49 20.06 10.03
CA LYS A 424 3.18 21.27 10.81
C LYS A 424 2.04 21.06 11.81
N ASN A 425 1.11 20.13 11.55
CA ASN A 425 -0.08 19.93 12.35
C ASN A 425 0.08 18.79 13.36
N THR A 426 0.52 19.10 14.57
CA THR A 426 0.76 18.12 15.65
C THR A 426 -0.50 17.49 16.24
N ASN A 427 -1.69 18.02 15.92
CA ASN A 427 -2.97 17.60 16.51
C ASN A 427 -3.68 16.49 15.70
N LEU A 428 -3.11 16.06 14.57
CA LEU A 428 -3.68 14.99 13.76
C LEU A 428 -3.47 13.65 14.47
N GLN A 429 -4.57 12.96 14.80
CA GLN A 429 -4.53 11.70 15.54
C GLN A 429 -4.03 10.52 14.68
N ASN A 430 -4.45 10.46 13.42
CA ASN A 430 -4.05 9.44 12.46
C ASN A 430 -3.35 10.10 11.26
N ILE A 431 -2.03 9.97 11.18
CA ILE A 431 -1.22 10.67 10.19
C ILE A 431 -1.01 9.78 8.96
N LEU A 432 -1.44 10.27 7.79
CA LEU A 432 -1.08 9.67 6.51
C LEU A 432 0.40 9.95 6.24
N THR A 433 1.20 8.92 5.94
CA THR A 433 2.66 9.06 5.77
C THR A 433 3.10 9.18 4.31
N LYS A 434 2.24 8.85 3.35
CA LYS A 434 2.49 8.88 1.90
C LYS A 434 1.17 8.89 1.11
N GLY A 435 1.22 9.26 -0.17
CA GLY A 435 0.06 9.22 -1.07
C GLY A 435 -0.98 10.29 -0.77
N TYR A 436 -0.52 11.50 -0.43
CA TYR A 436 -1.39 12.63 -0.13
C TYR A 436 -2.19 13.06 -1.37
N TYR A 437 -1.58 12.99 -2.57
CA TYR A 437 -2.29 13.24 -3.82
C TYR A 437 -3.45 12.27 -4.02
N ILE A 438 -3.22 10.97 -3.79
CA ILE A 438 -4.27 9.94 -3.89
C ILE A 438 -5.41 10.26 -2.93
N GLN A 439 -5.09 10.67 -1.69
CA GLN A 439 -6.08 11.05 -0.68
C GLN A 439 -6.88 12.32 -1.08
N LEU A 440 -6.24 13.30 -1.73
CA LEU A 440 -6.93 14.45 -2.33
C LEU A 440 -7.92 14.01 -3.40
N ILE A 441 -7.49 13.17 -4.35
CA ILE A 441 -8.35 12.74 -5.46
C ILE A 441 -9.56 11.93 -4.96
N LYS A 442 -9.38 11.07 -3.94
CA LYS A 442 -10.49 10.35 -3.30
C LYS A 442 -11.54 11.29 -2.72
N TYR A 443 -11.09 12.36 -2.05
CA TYR A 443 -11.97 13.35 -1.45
C TYR A 443 -12.74 14.15 -2.51
N LEU A 444 -12.04 14.61 -3.54
CA LEU A 444 -12.64 15.42 -4.61
C LEU A 444 -13.70 14.67 -5.42
N LYS A 445 -13.58 13.34 -5.56
CA LYS A 445 -14.50 12.51 -6.36
C LYS A 445 -15.97 12.84 -6.13
N HIS A 446 -16.39 12.97 -4.87
CA HIS A 446 -17.79 13.25 -4.52
C HIS A 446 -18.04 14.75 -4.36
N GLN A 447 -17.09 15.46 -3.75
CA GLN A 447 -17.22 16.88 -3.43
C GLN A 447 -17.27 17.75 -4.68
N PHE A 448 -16.38 17.51 -5.64
CA PHE A 448 -16.27 18.30 -6.86
C PHE A 448 -17.54 18.21 -7.71
N ILE A 449 -18.03 16.99 -7.99
CA ILE A 449 -19.26 16.80 -8.80
C ILE A 449 -20.45 17.48 -8.14
N SER A 450 -20.59 17.36 -6.82
CA SER A 450 -21.68 17.99 -6.07
C SER A 450 -21.65 19.52 -6.20
N TYR A 451 -20.47 20.15 -6.10
CA TYR A 451 -20.34 21.58 -6.32
C TYR A 451 -20.77 22.02 -7.72
N GLN A 452 -20.40 21.27 -8.76
CA GLN A 452 -20.83 21.58 -10.13
C GLN A 452 -22.36 21.43 -10.30
N GLN A 453 -22.94 20.41 -9.69
CA GLN A 453 -24.39 20.19 -9.71
C GLN A 453 -25.16 21.31 -9.01
N TYR A 454 -24.64 21.83 -7.89
CA TYR A 454 -25.23 22.99 -7.22
C TYR A 454 -25.23 24.23 -8.10
N ILE A 455 -24.10 24.52 -8.76
CA ILE A 455 -24.02 25.66 -9.71
C ILE A 455 -25.10 25.55 -10.79
N ILE A 456 -25.26 24.38 -11.42
CA ILE A 456 -26.30 24.16 -12.43
C ILE A 456 -27.70 24.31 -11.82
N SER A 457 -27.93 23.70 -10.66
CA SER A 457 -29.24 23.70 -9.99
C SER A 457 -29.68 25.10 -9.57
N PHE A 458 -28.76 25.97 -9.15
CA PHE A 458 -29.06 27.36 -8.81
C PHE A 458 -29.64 28.14 -10.00
N PHE A 459 -29.07 27.92 -11.18
CA PHE A 459 -29.58 28.50 -12.43
C PHE A 459 -30.91 27.88 -12.84
N ASP A 460 -31.05 26.55 -12.72
CA ASP A 460 -32.30 25.86 -13.04
C ASP A 460 -33.47 26.34 -12.15
N LEU A 461 -33.19 26.60 -10.87
CA LEU A 461 -34.16 27.12 -9.91
C LEU A 461 -34.63 28.54 -10.24
N LYS A 462 -33.78 29.38 -10.83
CA LYS A 462 -34.06 30.81 -11.05
C LYS A 462 -34.46 31.16 -12.47
N GLU A 463 -33.84 30.52 -13.45
CA GLU A 463 -33.97 30.85 -14.88
C GLU A 463 -34.59 29.71 -15.69
N GLY A 464 -34.87 28.56 -15.06
CA GLY A 464 -35.45 27.38 -15.69
C GLY A 464 -34.40 26.38 -16.16
N LYS A 465 -34.86 25.15 -16.42
CA LYS A 465 -34.01 23.99 -16.70
C LYS A 465 -33.02 24.26 -17.83
N ARG A 466 -31.74 23.95 -17.58
CA ARG A 466 -30.62 24.02 -18.52
C ARG A 466 -30.32 25.45 -19.01
N SER A 467 -30.78 26.47 -18.30
CA SER A 467 -30.57 27.89 -18.61
C SER A 467 -29.08 28.23 -18.74
N LEU A 468 -28.27 27.85 -17.74
CA LEU A 468 -26.83 28.10 -17.71
C LEU A 468 -26.11 27.47 -18.91
N ILE A 469 -26.39 26.21 -19.20
CA ILE A 469 -25.71 25.49 -20.29
C ILE A 469 -26.07 26.09 -21.64
N ASN A 470 -27.35 26.40 -21.88
CA ASN A 470 -27.78 27.07 -23.10
C ASN A 470 -27.12 28.45 -23.24
N LYS A 471 -26.99 29.20 -22.14
CA LYS A 471 -26.29 30.49 -22.11
C LYS A 471 -24.81 30.35 -22.51
N LEU A 472 -24.11 29.36 -21.96
CA LEU A 472 -22.71 29.08 -22.28
C LEU A 472 -22.51 28.64 -23.75
N ILE A 473 -23.40 27.79 -24.27
CA ILE A 473 -23.38 27.36 -25.68
C ILE A 473 -23.56 28.57 -26.61
N ASN A 474 -24.53 29.43 -26.31
CA ASN A 474 -24.81 30.63 -27.09
C ASN A 474 -23.63 31.61 -27.08
N GLN A 475 -23.02 31.85 -25.92
CA GLN A 475 -21.83 32.71 -25.81
C GLN A 475 -20.61 32.15 -26.56
N GLY A 476 -20.47 30.82 -26.61
CA GLY A 476 -19.41 30.15 -27.37
C GLY A 476 -19.61 30.15 -28.89
N ASN A 477 -20.72 30.67 -29.41
CA ASN A 477 -21.08 30.65 -30.84
C ASN A 477 -21.03 29.24 -31.47
N PHE A 478 -21.33 28.19 -30.70
CA PHE A 478 -21.37 26.83 -31.23
C PHE A 478 -22.58 26.69 -32.16
N LYS A 479 -22.35 26.55 -33.47
CA LYS A 479 -23.42 26.41 -34.49
C LYS A 479 -24.12 25.04 -34.49
N LEU A 480 -23.72 24.13 -33.61
CA LEU A 480 -24.13 22.72 -33.60
C LEU A 480 -25.00 22.44 -32.37
N TYR A 481 -26.14 21.77 -32.55
CA TYR A 481 -27.08 21.41 -31.48
C TYR A 481 -26.80 20.03 -30.86
N ASN A 482 -25.53 19.61 -30.78
CA ASN A 482 -25.16 18.31 -30.24
C ASN A 482 -24.14 18.45 -29.10
N ASP A 483 -24.60 18.19 -27.88
CA ASP A 483 -23.81 18.34 -26.65
C ASP A 483 -22.51 17.55 -26.67
N TYR A 484 -22.53 16.31 -27.17
CA TYR A 484 -21.35 15.47 -27.25
C TYR A 484 -20.29 16.08 -28.17
N VAL A 485 -20.72 16.62 -29.32
CA VAL A 485 -19.81 17.29 -30.25
C VAL A 485 -19.27 18.58 -29.65
N ILE A 486 -20.11 19.38 -28.99
CA ILE A 486 -19.68 20.59 -28.28
C ILE A 486 -18.63 20.22 -27.23
N LEU A 487 -18.88 19.20 -26.41
CA LEU A 487 -17.95 18.72 -25.40
C LEU A 487 -16.61 18.31 -26.03
N ALA A 488 -16.62 17.52 -27.11
CA ALA A 488 -15.41 17.14 -27.83
C ALA A 488 -14.63 18.34 -28.38
N LEU A 489 -15.33 19.35 -28.93
CA LEU A 489 -14.71 20.58 -29.41
C LEU A 489 -14.08 21.38 -28.26
N THR A 490 -14.76 21.47 -27.11
CA THR A 490 -14.22 22.19 -25.95
C THR A 490 -12.93 21.54 -25.43
N VAL A 491 -12.87 20.21 -25.39
CA VAL A 491 -11.65 19.48 -25.01
C VAL A 491 -10.52 19.73 -25.99
N ALA A 492 -10.79 19.65 -27.30
CA ALA A 492 -9.79 19.93 -28.33
C ALA A 492 -9.27 21.38 -28.25
N GLN A 493 -10.15 22.34 -27.93
CA GLN A 493 -9.76 23.73 -27.73
C GLN A 493 -8.78 23.88 -26.56
N ILE A 494 -9.06 23.25 -25.41
CA ILE A 494 -8.16 23.28 -24.24
C ILE A 494 -6.79 22.70 -24.61
N GLU A 495 -6.77 21.52 -25.26
CA GLU A 495 -5.52 20.86 -25.68
C GLU A 495 -4.70 21.73 -26.64
N ASN A 496 -5.36 22.38 -27.61
CA ASN A 496 -4.70 23.30 -28.55
C ASN A 496 -4.14 24.55 -27.85
N SER A 497 -4.90 25.15 -26.92
CA SER A 497 -4.42 26.31 -26.15
C SER A 497 -3.19 25.97 -25.30
N ILE A 498 -3.12 24.75 -24.72
CA ILE A 498 -1.94 24.26 -24.01
C ILE A 498 -0.74 24.16 -24.96
N ILE A 499 -0.95 23.60 -26.17
CA ILE A 499 0.09 23.49 -27.20
C ILE A 499 0.61 24.88 -27.58
N ASP A 500 -0.26 25.87 -27.76
CA ASP A 500 0.14 27.22 -28.12
C ASP A 500 0.88 27.93 -26.99
N LEU A 501 0.48 27.74 -25.73
CA LEU A 501 1.24 28.21 -24.56
C LEU A 501 2.65 27.60 -24.51
N LEU A 502 2.78 26.30 -24.78
CA LEU A 502 4.09 25.65 -24.85
C LEU A 502 4.97 26.22 -25.97
N LYS A 503 4.39 26.51 -27.15
CA LYS A 503 5.10 27.17 -28.26
C LYS A 503 5.60 28.56 -27.84
N ILE A 504 4.75 29.36 -27.22
CA ILE A 504 5.10 30.71 -26.73
C ILE A 504 6.29 30.64 -25.78
N LYS A 505 6.33 29.63 -24.91
CA LYS A 505 7.42 29.39 -23.95
C LYS A 505 8.61 28.61 -24.52
N GLY A 506 8.62 28.28 -25.81
CA GLY A 506 9.72 27.55 -26.46
C GLY A 506 9.94 26.13 -25.94
N LYS A 507 8.87 25.46 -25.48
CA LYS A 507 8.93 24.10 -24.93
C LYS A 507 8.67 23.03 -25.99
N ASN A 508 9.15 21.82 -25.73
CA ASN A 508 8.90 20.67 -26.60
C ASN A 508 7.44 20.22 -26.50
N ILE A 509 6.84 19.95 -27.65
CA ILE A 509 5.45 19.51 -27.78
C ILE A 509 5.45 18.03 -28.13
N THR A 510 4.60 17.27 -27.45
CA THR A 510 4.38 15.85 -27.73
C THR A 510 2.99 15.64 -28.32
N THR A 511 2.74 14.45 -28.85
CA THR A 511 1.41 14.04 -29.31
C THR A 511 0.46 13.69 -28.16
N ASN A 512 0.97 13.60 -26.92
CA ASN A 512 0.20 13.25 -25.75
C ASN A 512 -0.19 14.50 -24.95
N GLY A 513 -1.48 14.81 -24.90
CA GLY A 513 -2.01 16.00 -24.21
C GLY A 513 -1.72 16.03 -22.70
N PHE A 514 -1.69 14.89 -22.02
CA PHE A 514 -1.32 14.81 -20.60
C PHE A 514 0.15 15.19 -20.38
N ASN A 515 1.05 14.73 -21.25
CA ASN A 515 2.46 15.11 -21.17
C ASN A 515 2.67 16.61 -21.43
N ASN A 516 1.95 17.17 -22.40
CA ASN A 516 1.98 18.60 -22.69
C ASN A 516 1.47 19.44 -21.49
N LEU A 517 0.38 19.02 -20.86
CA LEU A 517 -0.14 19.70 -19.66
C LEU A 517 0.86 19.63 -18.49
N ASN A 518 1.48 18.47 -18.26
CA ASN A 518 2.51 18.32 -17.23
C ASN A 518 3.73 19.22 -17.50
N GLU A 519 4.16 19.33 -18.76
CA GLU A 519 5.27 20.22 -19.13
C GLU A 519 4.91 21.69 -18.88
N LEU A 520 3.69 22.11 -19.22
CA LEU A 520 3.22 23.47 -18.96
C LEU A 520 3.14 23.76 -17.45
N ALA A 521 2.64 22.81 -16.65
CA ALA A 521 2.48 22.97 -15.21
C ALA A 521 3.79 23.24 -14.45
N LYS A 522 4.93 22.75 -14.97
CA LYS A 522 6.25 23.00 -14.35
C LYS A 522 6.60 24.49 -14.29
N GLU A 523 6.11 25.28 -15.24
CA GLU A 523 6.38 26.72 -15.32
C GLU A 523 5.65 27.51 -14.23
N TYR A 524 4.61 26.94 -13.63
CA TYR A 524 3.74 27.61 -12.68
C TYR A 524 3.80 27.00 -11.27
N LEU A 525 4.83 26.21 -10.95
CA LEU A 525 4.97 25.59 -9.61
C LEU A 525 4.95 26.59 -8.46
N ASN A 526 5.35 27.83 -8.70
CA ASN A 526 5.38 28.90 -7.68
C ASN A 526 4.21 29.90 -7.83
N ASP A 527 3.25 29.63 -8.71
CA ASP A 527 2.07 30.45 -8.94
C ASP A 527 0.81 29.62 -8.64
N ASP A 528 0.34 29.72 -7.40
CA ASP A 528 -0.76 28.90 -6.89
C ASP A 528 -2.05 29.06 -7.71
N PHE A 529 -2.31 30.24 -8.28
CA PHE A 529 -3.51 30.47 -9.07
C PHE A 529 -3.46 29.70 -10.39
N HIS A 530 -2.36 29.85 -11.15
CA HIS A 530 -2.21 29.17 -12.43
C HIS A 530 -2.00 27.66 -12.26
N PHE A 531 -1.27 27.24 -11.21
CA PHE A 531 -1.10 25.82 -10.90
C PHE A 531 -2.43 25.14 -10.57
N ASN A 532 -3.28 25.77 -9.74
CA ASN A 532 -4.61 25.23 -9.44
C ASN A 532 -5.50 25.18 -10.70
N GLY A 533 -5.42 26.16 -11.60
CA GLY A 533 -6.14 26.12 -12.88
C GLY A 533 -5.67 24.99 -13.81
N LEU A 534 -4.36 24.71 -13.85
CA LEU A 534 -3.81 23.57 -14.61
C LEU A 534 -4.14 22.22 -13.94
N MET A 535 -4.16 22.16 -12.60
CA MET A 535 -4.63 20.99 -11.85
C MET A 535 -6.11 20.72 -12.11
N TYR A 536 -6.93 21.77 -12.19
CA TYR A 536 -8.34 21.66 -12.58
C TYR A 536 -8.50 21.02 -13.96
N ILE A 537 -7.71 21.45 -14.96
CA ILE A 537 -7.69 20.83 -16.29
C ILE A 537 -7.26 19.36 -16.20
N ASN A 538 -6.21 19.06 -15.42
CA ASN A 538 -5.75 17.68 -15.22
C ASN A 538 -6.85 16.81 -14.63
N TYR A 539 -7.52 17.29 -13.58
CA TYR A 539 -8.60 16.58 -12.88
C TYR A 539 -9.79 16.27 -13.78
N ILE A 540 -10.21 17.21 -14.63
CA ILE A 540 -11.38 17.00 -15.49
C ILE A 540 -11.05 16.20 -16.75
N LEU A 541 -9.87 16.38 -17.36
CA LEU A 541 -9.57 15.77 -18.66
C LEU A 541 -8.88 14.40 -18.54
N TYR A 542 -7.89 14.27 -17.66
CA TYR A 542 -6.92 13.17 -17.69
C TYR A 542 -6.90 12.31 -16.44
N GLU A 543 -7.23 12.86 -15.28
CA GLU A 543 -7.21 12.11 -14.03
C GLU A 543 -8.26 10.99 -14.06
N LYS A 544 -7.80 9.74 -13.91
CA LYS A 544 -8.62 8.54 -14.09
C LYS A 544 -9.71 8.45 -13.03
N HIS A 545 -9.41 8.91 -11.82
CA HIS A 545 -10.35 8.99 -10.70
C HIS A 545 -11.08 10.34 -10.61
N GLY A 546 -10.81 11.26 -11.55
CA GLY A 546 -11.56 12.49 -11.76
C GLY A 546 -12.68 12.30 -12.80
N LEU A 547 -13.01 13.34 -13.57
CA LEU A 547 -14.05 13.23 -14.61
C LEU A 547 -13.59 12.46 -15.85
N ASN A 548 -12.27 12.36 -16.05
CA ASN A 548 -11.62 11.61 -17.13
C ASN A 548 -12.28 11.82 -18.51
N ILE A 549 -12.65 13.08 -18.79
CA ILE A 549 -13.50 13.43 -19.94
C ILE A 549 -12.86 13.00 -21.25
N ARG A 550 -11.53 13.15 -21.39
CA ARG A 550 -10.82 12.85 -22.63
C ARG A 550 -10.94 11.37 -23.02
N ASN A 551 -10.81 10.48 -22.04
CA ASN A 551 -10.94 9.04 -22.24
C ASN A 551 -12.41 8.65 -22.49
N ASN A 552 -13.34 9.23 -21.74
CA ASN A 552 -14.77 8.96 -21.89
C ASN A 552 -15.31 9.38 -23.26
N ILE A 553 -14.81 10.48 -23.84
CA ILE A 553 -15.08 10.86 -25.23
C ILE A 553 -14.50 9.83 -26.20
N ALA A 554 -13.23 9.42 -26.02
CA ALA A 554 -12.60 8.46 -26.94
C ALA A 554 -13.33 7.12 -27.02
N HIS A 555 -13.98 6.70 -25.92
CA HIS A 555 -14.77 5.47 -25.85
C HIS A 555 -16.27 5.66 -26.11
N GLY A 556 -16.74 6.89 -26.37
CA GLY A 556 -18.16 7.17 -26.62
C GLY A 556 -19.06 7.03 -25.37
N ASN A 557 -18.50 7.07 -24.17
CA ASN A 557 -19.24 6.83 -22.91
C ASN A 557 -20.31 7.89 -22.60
N TYR A 558 -20.25 9.05 -23.28
CA TYR A 558 -21.15 10.18 -23.11
C TYR A 558 -22.32 10.21 -24.10
N PHE A 559 -22.41 9.27 -25.05
CA PHE A 559 -23.55 9.22 -25.97
C PHE A 559 -24.87 9.00 -25.21
N GLY A 560 -25.85 9.88 -25.44
CA GLY A 560 -27.19 9.77 -24.87
C GLY A 560 -27.28 10.02 -23.35
N LYS A 561 -26.21 10.49 -22.70
CA LYS A 561 -26.19 10.81 -21.27
C LYS A 561 -26.34 12.32 -21.02
N ASN A 562 -26.80 12.70 -19.83
CA ASN A 562 -26.71 14.08 -19.38
C ASN A 562 -25.23 14.41 -19.11
N ILE A 563 -24.71 15.42 -19.82
CA ILE A 563 -23.30 15.85 -19.75
C ILE A 563 -23.14 17.32 -19.31
N GLU A 564 -24.14 17.90 -18.63
CA GLU A 564 -24.16 19.32 -18.25
C GLU A 564 -22.98 19.69 -17.33
N VAL A 565 -22.60 18.81 -16.39
CA VAL A 565 -21.41 19.00 -15.54
C VAL A 565 -20.13 19.03 -16.36
N GLN A 566 -20.00 18.12 -17.33
CA GLN A 566 -18.84 18.05 -18.21
C GLN A 566 -18.75 19.30 -19.09
N MET A 567 -19.88 19.79 -19.60
CA MET A 567 -19.94 21.03 -20.38
C MET A 567 -19.57 22.26 -19.54
N LEU A 568 -20.15 22.41 -18.35
CA LEU A 568 -19.80 23.49 -17.43
C LEU A 568 -18.28 23.49 -17.17
N THR A 569 -17.74 22.33 -16.82
CA THR A 569 -16.36 22.23 -16.38
C THR A 569 -15.34 22.48 -17.50
N THR A 570 -15.57 21.99 -18.71
CA THR A 570 -14.69 22.25 -19.86
C THR A 570 -14.78 23.69 -20.35
N ILE A 571 -15.97 24.31 -20.32
CA ILE A 571 -16.11 25.74 -20.69
C ILE A 571 -15.40 26.63 -19.67
N CYS A 572 -15.49 26.34 -18.37
CA CYS A 572 -14.70 27.03 -17.35
C CYS A 572 -13.19 26.84 -17.56
N ALA A 573 -12.73 25.65 -17.95
CA ALA A 573 -11.32 25.42 -18.31
C ALA A 573 -10.89 26.25 -19.52
N ILE A 574 -11.76 26.44 -20.51
CA ILE A 574 -11.50 27.32 -21.66
C ILE A 574 -11.34 28.78 -21.21
N MET A 575 -12.21 29.27 -20.32
CA MET A 575 -12.10 30.63 -19.78
C MET A 575 -10.73 30.86 -19.14
N PHE A 576 -10.27 29.92 -18.32
CA PHE A 576 -8.95 29.97 -17.69
C PHE A 576 -7.80 29.91 -18.70
N ILE A 577 -7.79 28.92 -19.59
CA ILE A 577 -6.64 28.71 -20.48
C ILE A 577 -6.51 29.84 -21.52
N ASN A 578 -7.62 30.44 -21.93
CA ASN A 578 -7.61 31.61 -22.82
C ASN A 578 -7.09 32.86 -22.11
N GLU A 579 -7.45 33.06 -20.83
CA GLU A 579 -6.91 34.17 -20.04
C GLU A 579 -5.40 34.02 -19.85
N LEU A 580 -4.93 32.80 -19.57
CA LEU A 580 -3.51 32.49 -19.47
C LEU A 580 -2.78 32.74 -20.79
N LEU A 581 -3.34 32.26 -21.91
CA LEU A 581 -2.80 32.49 -23.26
C LEU A 581 -2.69 33.99 -23.58
N ARG A 582 -3.72 34.77 -23.26
CA ARG A 582 -3.72 36.23 -23.46
C ARG A 582 -2.60 36.90 -22.66
N LYS A 583 -2.45 36.55 -21.37
CA LYS A 583 -1.40 37.09 -20.50
C LYS A 583 -0.01 36.80 -21.06
N GLU A 584 0.27 35.55 -21.39
CA GLU A 584 1.59 35.10 -21.87
C GLU A 584 1.95 35.66 -23.24
N THR A 585 0.96 35.83 -24.12
CA THR A 585 1.17 36.49 -25.43
C THR A 585 1.58 37.95 -25.25
N LEU A 586 0.89 38.68 -24.37
CA LEU A 586 1.21 40.08 -24.07
C LEU A 586 2.59 40.24 -23.41
N GLU A 587 3.01 39.31 -22.56
CA GLU A 587 4.34 39.31 -21.94
C GLU A 587 5.44 38.98 -22.95
N ASN A 588 5.23 38.03 -23.86
CA ASN A 588 6.19 37.69 -24.92
C ASN A 588 6.37 38.84 -25.91
N ASP A 589 5.30 39.54 -26.27
CA ASP A 589 5.35 40.71 -27.16
C ASP A 589 6.08 41.91 -26.53
N LYS A 590 6.07 42.02 -25.20
CA LYS A 590 6.88 43.01 -24.45
C LYS A 590 8.37 42.65 -24.43
N ASN A 591 8.70 41.36 -24.38
CA ASN A 591 10.09 40.89 -24.33
C ASN A 591 10.80 40.86 -25.71
N LYS A 592 10.04 40.99 -26.81
CA LYS A 592 10.55 41.08 -28.18
C LYS A 592 10.72 42.53 -28.70
N LYS A 593 10.28 43.53 -27.93
CA LYS A 593 10.53 44.95 -28.16
C LYS A 593 11.66 45.42 -27.26
#